data_AF-A0A3D1AHR7-F1
#
_entry.id   AF-A0A3D1AHR7-F1
#
_cell.length_a   1.000
_cell.length_b   1.000
_cell.length_c   1.000
_cell.angle_alpha   90.00
_cell.angle_beta   90.00
_cell.angle_gamma   90.00
#
_symmetry.space_group_name_H-M   'P 1'
#
loop_
_entity.id
_entity.type
_entity.pdbx_description
1 polymer ?
#
loop_
_entity_poly.entity_id
_entity_poly.type
_entity_poly.pdbx_seq_one_letter_code
_entity_poly.pdbx_strand_id
1 'polypeptide(L)'
;MRYSETQLERYSRHIILQEVGLEGQEKISDARVLIIGAGGLGAPAALYLAAAGVGTIGIVDNDRVDISNLQRQIAHFTEDVGREKVVSASAKMRAINPDITVQPLEMLLCADNIRGVIRDYDFVIDGTDNFPTKFLVNDACVMENIPFSHGGILRFDGQTMTVLPGRSACYRCIFRQPPPPDAVPTCSQAGVLGAIAGMLGTIQAAEALKHILGIGQLLTDSLLTFNAAAMNFRKIPLQRQADCPVCGSNPTITELVDYAQAACAMKH
;
A
#
# COMPACT_ATOMS: atom_id res chain seq x y z
N MET A 1 10.29 2.85 -24.56
CA MET A 1 11.14 4.07 -24.36
C MET A 1 12.60 3.63 -24.51
N ARG A 2 13.53 4.41 -25.10
CA ARG A 2 14.92 3.94 -25.18
C ARG A 2 15.65 4.22 -23.87
N TYR A 3 15.92 3.18 -23.08
CA TYR A 3 16.73 3.28 -21.86
C TYR A 3 18.14 3.78 -22.16
N SER A 4 18.69 4.61 -21.25
CA SER A 4 20.11 4.95 -21.24
C SER A 4 20.97 3.75 -20.81
N GLU A 5 22.28 3.79 -21.07
CA GLU A 5 23.21 2.76 -20.60
C GLU A 5 23.16 2.60 -19.07
N THR A 6 23.10 3.71 -18.34
CA THR A 6 22.97 3.72 -16.88
C THR A 6 21.67 3.07 -16.41
N GLN A 7 20.56 3.28 -17.11
CA GLN A 7 19.28 2.63 -16.77
C GLN A 7 19.32 1.13 -17.07
N LEU A 8 19.92 0.72 -18.19
CA LEU A 8 20.12 -0.70 -18.50
C LEU A 8 20.99 -1.40 -17.45
N GLU A 9 22.04 -0.73 -16.97
CA GLU A 9 22.88 -1.26 -15.89
C GLU A 9 22.08 -1.38 -14.57
N ARG A 10 21.37 -0.31 -14.19
CA ARG A 10 20.52 -0.25 -12.98
C ARG A 10 19.51 -1.40 -12.95
N TYR A 11 18.79 -1.62 -14.04
CA TYR A 11 17.73 -2.63 -14.12
C TYR A 11 18.20 -3.98 -14.67
N SER A 12 19.51 -4.17 -14.87
CA SER A 12 20.07 -5.38 -15.49
C SER A 12 19.62 -6.66 -14.80
N ARG A 13 19.47 -6.65 -13.47
CA ARG A 13 19.00 -7.81 -12.69
C ARG A 13 17.53 -8.16 -12.91
N HIS A 14 16.70 -7.19 -13.26
CA HIS A 14 15.32 -7.44 -13.69
C HIS A 14 15.27 -7.90 -15.13
N ILE A 15 16.00 -7.23 -16.03
CA ILE A 15 16.00 -7.51 -17.48
C ILE A 15 16.46 -8.95 -17.78
N ILE A 16 17.35 -9.52 -16.96
CA ILE A 16 17.81 -10.92 -17.12
C ILE A 16 16.73 -11.95 -16.74
N LEU A 17 15.73 -11.59 -15.92
CA LEU A 17 14.64 -12.50 -15.57
C LEU A 17 13.77 -12.76 -16.80
N GLN A 18 13.51 -14.03 -17.10
CA GLN A 18 12.74 -14.44 -18.28
C GLN A 18 11.32 -13.88 -18.26
N GLU A 19 10.70 -13.80 -17.09
CA GLU A 19 9.34 -13.29 -16.88
C GLU A 19 9.24 -11.77 -16.94
N VAL A 20 10.38 -11.07 -16.89
CA VAL A 20 10.42 -9.60 -16.92
C VAL A 20 10.98 -9.13 -18.27
N GLY A 21 12.24 -9.46 -18.58
CA GLY A 21 12.89 -8.98 -19.79
C GLY A 21 12.94 -7.46 -19.89
N LEU A 22 13.26 -6.95 -21.08
CA LEU A 22 13.23 -5.51 -21.32
C LEU A 22 11.79 -4.97 -21.35
N GLU A 23 10.86 -5.70 -21.96
CA GLU A 23 9.45 -5.32 -22.08
C GLU A 23 8.76 -5.19 -20.70
N GLY A 24 9.02 -6.12 -19.79
CA GLY A 24 8.48 -6.04 -18.42
C GLY A 24 9.07 -4.88 -17.64
N GLN A 25 10.35 -4.55 -17.84
CA GLN A 25 10.93 -3.35 -17.24
C GLN A 25 10.31 -2.08 -17.82
N GLU A 26 9.99 -2.03 -19.11
CA GLU A 26 9.21 -0.94 -19.72
C GLU A 26 7.82 -0.80 -19.08
N LYS A 27 7.10 -1.92 -18.86
CA LYS A 27 5.81 -1.91 -18.12
C LYS A 27 5.95 -1.33 -16.71
N ILE A 28 7.02 -1.70 -16.00
CA ILE A 28 7.31 -1.12 -14.67
C ILE A 28 7.55 0.39 -14.79
N SER A 29 8.35 0.83 -15.76
CA SER A 29 8.66 2.25 -15.99
C SER A 29 7.49 3.09 -16.48
N ASP A 30 6.48 2.49 -17.11
CA ASP A 30 5.27 3.19 -17.52
C ASP A 30 4.18 3.21 -16.43
N ALA A 31 4.31 2.36 -15.40
CA ALA A 31 3.32 2.20 -14.36
C ALA A 31 3.29 3.36 -13.33
N ARG A 32 2.11 3.56 -12.76
CA ARG A 32 1.81 4.54 -11.72
C ARG A 32 1.27 3.84 -10.49
N VAL A 33 1.97 3.94 -9.36
CA VAL A 33 1.56 3.32 -8.08
C VAL A 33 1.32 4.38 -7.02
N LEU A 34 0.17 4.31 -6.33
CA LEU A 34 -0.13 5.15 -5.18
C LEU A 34 0.14 4.38 -3.88
N ILE A 35 0.85 5.00 -2.95
CA ILE A 35 1.09 4.48 -1.61
C ILE A 35 0.35 5.36 -0.61
N ILE A 36 -0.60 4.76 0.11
CA ILE A 36 -1.40 5.44 1.12
C ILE A 36 -0.83 5.10 2.49
N GLY A 37 -0.23 6.10 3.13
CA GLY A 37 0.55 5.98 4.36
C GLY A 37 2.03 5.78 4.06
N ALA A 38 2.87 6.72 4.50
CA ALA A 38 4.33 6.67 4.44
C ALA A 38 4.95 6.01 5.71
N GLY A 39 4.14 5.24 6.44
CA GLY A 39 4.52 4.61 7.70
C GLY A 39 5.27 3.27 7.53
N GLY A 40 5.06 2.34 8.46
CA GLY A 40 5.86 1.11 8.54
C GLY A 40 5.73 0.19 7.33
N LEU A 41 4.55 0.13 6.70
CA LEU A 41 4.29 -0.69 5.51
C LEU A 41 4.64 0.08 4.22
N GLY A 42 4.22 1.34 4.14
CA GLY A 42 4.45 2.16 2.96
C GLY A 42 5.91 2.52 2.75
N ALA A 43 6.71 2.71 3.81
CA ALA A 43 8.14 3.01 3.71
C ALA A 43 8.92 1.93 2.91
N PRO A 44 8.95 0.65 3.32
CA PRO A 44 9.63 -0.38 2.53
C PRO A 44 9.00 -0.53 1.13
N ALA A 45 7.68 -0.43 0.99
CA ALA A 45 7.04 -0.51 -0.33
C ALA A 45 7.53 0.59 -1.28
N ALA A 46 7.59 1.83 -0.80
CA ALA A 46 8.06 2.99 -1.54
C ALA A 46 9.52 2.83 -2.00
N LEU A 47 10.40 2.39 -1.10
CA LEU A 47 11.82 2.22 -1.44
C LEU A 47 12.03 1.12 -2.50
N TYR A 48 11.33 -0.02 -2.39
CA TYR A 48 11.46 -1.11 -3.36
C TYR A 48 10.82 -0.81 -4.70
N LEU A 49 9.66 -0.13 -4.73
CA LEU A 49 9.05 0.30 -6.00
C LEU A 49 9.90 1.37 -6.71
N ALA A 50 10.49 2.29 -5.94
CA ALA A 50 11.43 3.27 -6.49
C ALA A 50 12.69 2.60 -7.05
N ALA A 51 13.27 1.66 -6.32
CA ALA A 51 14.42 0.87 -6.78
C ALA A 51 14.09 0.04 -8.03
N ALA A 52 12.88 -0.50 -8.10
CA ALA A 52 12.41 -1.27 -9.24
C ALA A 52 12.17 -0.43 -10.51
N GLY A 53 12.09 0.90 -10.36
CA GLY A 53 11.91 1.82 -11.48
C GLY A 53 10.46 2.03 -11.87
N VAL A 54 9.52 1.94 -10.92
CA VAL A 54 8.12 2.34 -11.15
C VAL A 54 8.09 3.81 -11.59
N GLY A 55 7.51 4.09 -12.75
CA GLY A 55 7.60 5.39 -13.42
C GLY A 55 7.09 6.55 -12.60
N THR A 56 5.90 6.40 -12.01
CA THR A 56 5.31 7.39 -11.12
C THR A 56 4.92 6.76 -9.79
N ILE A 57 5.40 7.31 -8.69
CA ILE A 57 5.01 6.91 -7.34
C ILE A 57 4.35 8.10 -6.64
N GLY A 58 3.05 7.97 -6.37
CA GLY A 58 2.33 8.85 -5.45
C GLY A 58 2.51 8.36 -4.02
N ILE A 59 2.75 9.27 -3.09
CA ILE A 59 2.78 8.93 -1.66
C ILE A 59 1.96 9.92 -0.85
N VAL A 60 0.96 9.41 -0.14
CA VAL A 60 0.00 10.20 0.64
C VAL A 60 0.21 9.94 2.12
N ASP A 61 0.40 10.99 2.90
CA ASP A 61 0.47 10.96 4.37
C ASP A 61 0.32 12.40 4.87
N ASN A 62 -0.31 12.59 6.03
CA ASN A 62 -0.48 13.90 6.66
C ASN A 62 0.36 14.07 7.94
N ASP A 63 1.14 13.07 8.32
CA ASP A 63 1.97 13.11 9.51
C ASP A 63 3.37 13.69 9.24
N ARG A 64 4.01 14.05 10.34
CA ARG A 64 5.45 14.33 10.42
C ARG A 64 6.20 13.12 10.96
N VAL A 65 7.49 13.04 10.63
CA VAL A 65 8.40 12.03 11.15
C VAL A 65 8.60 12.25 12.65
N ASP A 66 8.40 11.20 13.44
CA ASP A 66 8.64 11.20 14.89
C ASP A 66 9.73 10.19 15.27
N ILE A 67 10.48 10.45 16.35
CA ILE A 67 11.55 9.55 16.80
C ILE A 67 11.06 8.13 17.10
N SER A 68 9.83 7.98 17.63
CA SER A 68 9.20 6.69 17.92
C SER A 68 8.86 5.88 16.65
N ASN A 69 8.89 6.53 15.49
CA ASN A 69 8.57 5.91 14.21
C ASN A 69 9.79 5.22 13.59
N LEU A 70 11.01 5.67 13.90
CA LEU A 70 12.24 5.27 13.22
C LEU A 70 12.62 3.78 13.41
N GLN A 71 12.08 3.11 14.44
CA GLN A 71 12.29 1.67 14.62
C GLN A 71 11.65 0.79 13.51
N ARG A 72 10.72 1.35 12.72
CA ARG A 72 10.01 0.60 11.66
C ARG A 72 9.80 1.35 10.34
N GLN A 73 9.93 2.69 10.33
CA GLN A 73 9.68 3.51 9.14
C GLN A 73 10.99 3.85 8.43
N ILE A 74 11.56 2.85 7.75
CA ILE A 74 12.94 2.88 7.23
C ILE A 74 13.17 3.87 6.07
N ALA A 75 12.14 4.54 5.59
CA ALA A 75 12.24 5.63 4.62
C ALA A 75 12.56 6.99 5.28
N HIS A 76 12.65 7.03 6.61
CA HIS A 76 12.93 8.23 7.40
C HIS A 76 14.14 8.01 8.30
N PHE A 77 14.98 9.02 8.43
CA PHE A 77 16.19 9.00 9.26
C PHE A 77 16.08 10.02 10.40
N THR A 78 17.02 9.95 11.35
CA THR A 78 17.03 10.83 12.54
C THR A 78 17.03 12.32 12.18
N GLU A 79 17.68 12.69 11.07
CA GLU A 79 17.71 14.07 10.57
C GLU A 79 16.36 14.56 10.04
N ASP A 80 15.42 13.66 9.74
CA ASP A 80 14.10 14.02 9.24
C ASP A 80 13.07 14.26 10.33
N VAL A 81 13.41 14.07 11.61
CA VAL A 81 12.44 14.25 12.71
C VAL A 81 11.84 15.66 12.64
N GLY A 82 10.50 15.72 12.65
CA GLY A 82 9.72 16.95 12.47
C GLY A 82 9.39 17.31 11.02
N ARG A 83 10.03 16.69 10.02
CA ARG A 83 9.71 16.86 8.60
C ARG A 83 8.46 16.06 8.22
N GLU A 84 7.72 16.54 7.23
CA GLU A 84 6.57 15.85 6.65
C GLU A 84 7.01 14.48 6.08
N LYS A 85 6.27 13.41 6.41
CA LYS A 85 6.66 12.05 5.99
C LYS A 85 6.72 11.91 4.48
N VAL A 86 5.74 12.47 3.75
CA VAL A 86 5.73 12.43 2.28
C VAL A 86 6.95 13.10 1.66
N VAL A 87 7.43 14.19 2.26
CA VAL A 87 8.61 14.91 1.77
C VAL A 87 9.87 14.10 2.09
N SER A 88 9.99 13.56 3.31
CA SER A 88 11.11 12.70 3.69
C SER A 88 11.21 11.48 2.78
N ALA A 89 10.14 10.69 2.66
CA ALA A 89 10.12 9.50 1.81
C ALA A 89 10.40 9.82 0.34
N SER A 90 9.85 10.93 -0.18
CA SER A 90 10.11 11.36 -1.56
C SER A 90 11.58 11.67 -1.83
N ALA A 91 12.28 12.28 -0.86
CA ALA A 91 13.71 12.53 -0.98
C ALA A 91 14.50 11.21 -1.07
N LYS A 92 14.14 10.19 -0.29
CA LYS A 92 14.82 8.88 -0.30
C LYS A 92 14.55 8.10 -1.58
N MET A 93 13.31 8.11 -2.07
CA MET A 93 12.97 7.50 -3.35
C MET A 93 13.77 8.10 -4.51
N ARG A 94 13.85 9.43 -4.59
CA ARG A 94 14.64 10.12 -5.64
C ARG A 94 16.15 9.89 -5.49
N ALA A 95 16.65 9.75 -4.26
CA ALA A 95 18.05 9.39 -4.01
C ALA A 95 18.37 7.96 -4.45
N ILE A 96 17.43 7.02 -4.28
CA ILE A 96 17.56 5.66 -4.80
C ILE A 96 17.55 5.66 -6.32
N ASN A 97 16.59 6.37 -6.91
CA ASN A 97 16.36 6.37 -8.34
C ASN A 97 15.97 7.78 -8.82
N PRO A 98 16.87 8.51 -9.50
CA PRO A 98 16.56 9.86 -9.99
C PRO A 98 15.69 9.87 -11.24
N ASP A 99 15.48 8.71 -11.89
CA ASP A 99 14.78 8.61 -13.18
C ASP A 99 13.26 8.48 -13.03
N ILE A 100 12.75 8.32 -11.81
CA ILE A 100 11.32 8.18 -11.53
C ILE A 100 10.67 9.51 -11.15
N THR A 101 9.36 9.61 -11.37
CA THR A 101 8.55 10.71 -10.86
C THR A 101 7.98 10.35 -9.50
N VAL A 102 8.21 11.20 -8.49
CA VAL A 102 7.63 11.02 -7.15
C VAL A 102 6.71 12.20 -6.83
N GLN A 103 5.47 11.90 -6.46
CA GLN A 103 4.44 12.88 -6.13
C GLN A 103 4.11 12.83 -4.62
N PRO A 104 4.67 13.75 -3.81
CA PRO A 104 4.29 13.87 -2.41
C PRO A 104 2.90 14.52 -2.30
N LEU A 105 2.00 13.87 -1.57
CA LEU A 105 0.63 14.34 -1.33
C LEU A 105 0.43 14.50 0.17
N GLU A 106 0.74 15.69 0.69
CA GLU A 106 0.57 16.02 2.11
C GLU A 106 -0.90 16.30 2.41
N MET A 107 -1.68 15.26 2.63
CA MET A 107 -3.11 15.36 2.92
C MET A 107 -3.63 14.12 3.65
N LEU A 108 -4.68 14.33 4.43
CA LEU A 108 -5.49 13.23 4.96
C LEU A 108 -6.47 12.81 3.87
N LEU A 109 -6.49 11.51 3.53
CA LEU A 109 -7.52 11.00 2.63
C LEU A 109 -8.86 10.90 3.35
N CYS A 110 -9.89 11.41 2.69
CA CYS A 110 -11.27 11.39 3.13
C CYS A 110 -12.21 11.05 1.96
N ALA A 111 -13.49 10.84 2.27
CA ALA A 111 -14.52 10.55 1.28
C ALA A 111 -14.56 11.55 0.11
N ASP A 112 -14.32 12.84 0.39
CA ASP A 112 -14.41 13.92 -0.59
C ASP A 112 -13.24 13.94 -1.59
N ASN A 113 -12.04 13.51 -1.19
CA ASN A 113 -10.84 13.65 -2.01
C ASN A 113 -10.31 12.35 -2.62
N ILE A 114 -10.56 11.19 -1.98
CA ILE A 114 -9.85 9.95 -2.33
C ILE A 114 -10.10 9.50 -3.77
N ARG A 115 -11.32 9.67 -4.29
CA ARG A 115 -11.66 9.29 -5.67
C ARG A 115 -10.83 10.06 -6.68
N GLY A 116 -10.63 11.36 -6.45
CA GLY A 116 -9.83 12.22 -7.31
C GLY A 116 -8.35 11.82 -7.30
N VAL A 117 -7.86 11.29 -6.17
CA VAL A 117 -6.46 10.86 -6.03
C VAL A 117 -6.22 9.49 -6.67
N ILE A 118 -7.05 8.48 -6.39
CA ILE A 118 -6.72 7.09 -6.76
C ILE A 118 -6.88 6.78 -8.26
N ARG A 119 -7.71 7.54 -8.99
CA ARG A 119 -8.03 7.30 -10.41
C ARG A 119 -6.83 7.41 -11.34
N ASP A 120 -5.81 8.16 -10.93
CA ASP A 120 -4.62 8.42 -11.76
C ASP A 120 -3.54 7.35 -11.60
N TYR A 121 -3.84 6.22 -10.96
CA TYR A 121 -2.87 5.17 -10.63
C TYR A 121 -3.37 3.79 -11.07
N ASP A 122 -2.43 2.94 -11.50
CA ASP A 122 -2.71 1.58 -11.96
C ASP A 122 -2.87 0.60 -10.79
N PHE A 123 -2.23 0.91 -9.66
CA PHE A 123 -2.25 0.08 -8.47
C PHE A 123 -2.12 0.93 -7.19
N VAL A 124 -2.83 0.53 -6.13
CA VAL A 124 -2.76 1.19 -4.81
C VAL A 124 -2.16 0.25 -3.77
N ILE A 125 -1.27 0.78 -2.93
CA ILE A 125 -0.78 0.13 -1.70
C ILE A 125 -1.43 0.82 -0.51
N ASP A 126 -2.23 0.07 0.24
CA ASP A 126 -2.74 0.50 1.54
C ASP A 126 -1.72 0.13 2.63
N GLY A 127 -0.91 1.12 3.01
CA GLY A 127 0.06 1.06 4.09
C GLY A 127 -0.42 1.70 5.39
N THR A 128 -1.72 1.96 5.52
CA THR A 128 -2.32 2.65 6.68
C THR A 128 -2.35 1.73 7.91
N ASP A 129 -2.52 2.31 9.10
CA ASP A 129 -2.53 1.59 10.38
C ASP A 129 -3.84 1.72 11.16
N ASN A 130 -4.89 2.30 10.55
CA ASN A 130 -6.19 2.48 11.18
C ASN A 130 -7.33 1.90 10.32
N PHE A 131 -8.34 1.32 10.98
CA PHE A 131 -9.47 0.69 10.27
C PHE A 131 -10.29 1.66 9.41
N PRO A 132 -10.69 2.86 9.87
CA PRO A 132 -11.45 3.80 9.04
C PRO A 132 -10.85 4.03 7.64
N THR A 133 -9.55 4.33 7.55
CA THR A 133 -8.90 4.55 6.25
C THR A 133 -8.83 3.26 5.43
N LYS A 134 -8.62 2.08 6.05
CA LYS A 134 -8.64 0.78 5.36
C LYS A 134 -9.96 0.52 4.64
N PHE A 135 -11.07 0.81 5.31
CA PHE A 135 -12.40 0.71 4.72
C PHE A 135 -12.63 1.75 3.62
N LEU A 136 -12.21 3.00 3.85
CA LEU A 136 -12.30 4.06 2.84
C LEU A 136 -11.52 3.70 1.56
N VAL A 137 -10.29 3.21 1.69
CA VAL A 137 -9.44 2.80 0.57
C VAL A 137 -10.05 1.63 -0.18
N ASN A 138 -10.55 0.60 0.54
CA ASN A 138 -11.26 -0.51 -0.10
C ASN A 138 -12.44 -0.02 -0.93
N ASP A 139 -13.30 0.81 -0.33
CA ASP A 139 -14.54 1.24 -0.97
C ASP A 139 -14.24 2.08 -2.20
N ALA A 140 -13.31 3.04 -2.07
CA ALA A 140 -12.89 3.88 -3.17
C ALA A 140 -12.26 3.06 -4.31
N CYS A 141 -11.34 2.15 -4.00
CA CYS A 141 -10.70 1.31 -5.03
C CYS A 141 -11.70 0.38 -5.73
N VAL A 142 -12.66 -0.19 -4.99
CA VAL A 142 -13.71 -1.01 -5.62
C VAL A 142 -14.62 -0.17 -6.52
N MET A 143 -15.07 1.01 -6.04
CA MET A 143 -15.93 1.91 -6.82
C MET A 143 -15.24 2.48 -8.05
N GLU A 144 -13.93 2.72 -7.99
CA GLU A 144 -13.12 3.23 -9.10
C GLU A 144 -12.49 2.14 -9.96
N ASN A 145 -12.73 0.87 -9.62
CA ASN A 145 -12.15 -0.28 -10.32
C ASN A 145 -10.60 -0.26 -10.35
N ILE A 146 -9.96 0.21 -9.28
CA ILE A 146 -8.50 0.28 -9.14
C ILE A 146 -7.99 -0.94 -8.34
N PRO A 147 -7.10 -1.77 -8.91
CA PRO A 147 -6.40 -2.83 -8.18
C PRO A 147 -5.63 -2.32 -6.97
N PHE A 148 -5.65 -3.05 -5.86
CA PHE A 148 -4.91 -2.64 -4.66
C PHE A 148 -4.44 -3.79 -3.78
N SER A 149 -3.40 -3.56 -3.00
CA SER A 149 -2.94 -4.46 -1.95
C SER A 149 -3.21 -3.87 -0.56
N HIS A 150 -3.96 -4.60 0.24
CA HIS A 150 -4.26 -4.28 1.63
C HIS A 150 -3.25 -4.93 2.57
N GLY A 151 -2.81 -4.23 3.62
CA GLY A 151 -1.91 -4.79 4.63
C GLY A 151 -2.27 -4.36 6.05
N GLY A 152 -1.97 -5.19 7.04
CA GLY A 152 -2.08 -4.84 8.46
C GLY A 152 -1.11 -5.67 9.31
N ILE A 153 -0.56 -5.05 10.35
CA ILE A 153 0.36 -5.69 11.28
C ILE A 153 -0.02 -5.38 12.73
N LEU A 154 0.21 -6.33 13.64
CA LEU A 154 0.02 -6.14 15.07
C LEU A 154 0.94 -7.09 15.82
N ARG A 155 1.71 -6.59 16.79
CA ARG A 155 2.68 -7.41 17.56
C ARG A 155 3.65 -8.17 16.66
N PHE A 156 3.45 -9.48 16.52
CA PHE A 156 4.25 -10.41 15.73
C PHE A 156 3.53 -10.89 14.47
N ASP A 157 2.32 -10.42 14.22
CA ASP A 157 1.45 -10.92 13.17
C ASP A 157 1.31 -9.91 12.04
N GLY A 158 1.29 -10.41 10.81
CA GLY A 158 1.05 -9.64 9.60
C GLY A 158 0.01 -10.32 8.72
N GLN A 159 -0.79 -9.52 8.02
CA GLN A 159 -1.78 -10.02 7.07
C GLN A 159 -1.90 -9.11 5.85
N THR A 160 -2.07 -9.70 4.67
CA THR A 160 -2.25 -8.97 3.42
C THR A 160 -3.07 -9.77 2.41
N MET A 161 -3.75 -9.05 1.53
CA MET A 161 -4.43 -9.60 0.36
C MET A 161 -4.35 -8.59 -0.78
N THR A 162 -4.51 -9.08 -2.01
CA THR A 162 -4.61 -8.24 -3.20
C THR A 162 -6.04 -8.31 -3.71
N VAL A 163 -6.61 -7.17 -4.06
CA VAL A 163 -7.97 -7.05 -4.56
C VAL A 163 -7.91 -6.58 -6.00
N LEU A 164 -8.57 -7.34 -6.87
CA LEU A 164 -8.89 -6.94 -8.23
C LEU A 164 -10.39 -6.67 -8.27
N PRO A 165 -10.82 -5.40 -8.24
CA PRO A 165 -12.24 -5.05 -8.27
C PRO A 165 -12.99 -5.75 -9.41
N GLY A 166 -14.24 -6.14 -9.13
CA GLY A 166 -15.09 -6.92 -10.02
C GLY A 166 -14.68 -8.40 -10.21
N ARG A 167 -13.47 -8.80 -9.84
CA ARG A 167 -12.92 -10.14 -10.08
C ARG A 167 -12.69 -10.97 -8.81
N SER A 168 -12.14 -10.37 -7.75
CA SER A 168 -11.81 -11.08 -6.50
C SER A 168 -12.66 -10.61 -5.31
N ALA A 169 -12.54 -11.31 -4.19
CA ALA A 169 -13.00 -10.83 -2.88
C ALA A 169 -12.36 -9.47 -2.56
N CYS A 170 -13.15 -8.54 -2.04
CA CYS A 170 -12.65 -7.27 -1.49
C CYS A 170 -12.53 -7.36 0.04
N TYR A 171 -11.99 -6.32 0.67
CA TYR A 171 -11.83 -6.29 2.13
C TYR A 171 -13.16 -6.48 2.87
N ARG A 172 -14.25 -5.91 2.32
CA ARG A 172 -15.61 -6.06 2.87
C ARG A 172 -16.25 -7.43 2.69
N CYS A 173 -15.72 -8.28 1.82
CA CYS A 173 -16.13 -9.68 1.78
C CYS A 173 -15.74 -10.42 3.07
N ILE A 174 -14.73 -9.92 3.79
CA ILE A 174 -14.22 -10.50 5.05
C ILE A 174 -14.74 -9.70 6.24
N PHE A 175 -14.55 -8.38 6.22
CA PHE A 175 -14.87 -7.48 7.33
C PHE A 175 -16.01 -6.56 6.92
N ARG A 176 -17.23 -6.81 7.41
CA ARG A 176 -18.43 -6.10 6.90
C ARG A 176 -18.45 -4.61 7.26
N GLN A 177 -17.95 -4.27 8.44
CA GLN A 177 -17.90 -2.91 8.98
C GLN A 177 -16.64 -2.72 9.83
N PRO A 178 -16.19 -1.47 10.03
CA PRO A 178 -15.11 -1.18 10.97
C PRO A 178 -15.43 -1.73 12.36
N PRO A 179 -14.43 -2.21 13.12
CA PRO A 179 -14.63 -2.52 14.52
C PRO A 179 -15.02 -1.23 15.28
N PRO A 180 -15.77 -1.34 16.39
CA PRO A 180 -16.03 -0.20 17.27
C PRO A 180 -14.72 0.49 17.70
N PRO A 181 -14.74 1.81 17.97
CA PRO A 181 -13.61 2.47 18.60
C PRO A 181 -13.14 1.70 19.84
N ASP A 182 -11.82 1.62 20.03
CA ASP A 182 -11.16 0.93 21.16
C ASP A 182 -11.29 -0.61 21.21
N ALA A 183 -12.03 -1.25 20.29
CA ALA A 183 -12.16 -2.71 20.28
C ALA A 183 -10.87 -3.43 19.87
N VAL A 184 -10.00 -2.77 19.11
CA VAL A 184 -8.71 -3.30 18.66
C VAL A 184 -7.61 -2.30 19.03
N PRO A 185 -6.55 -2.72 19.74
CA PRO A 185 -5.48 -1.81 20.10
C PRO A 185 -4.71 -1.37 18.86
N THR A 186 -4.29 -0.11 18.83
CA THR A 186 -3.42 0.42 17.78
C THR A 186 -2.02 -0.21 17.87
N CYS A 187 -1.23 -0.10 16.79
CA CYS A 187 0.19 -0.49 16.85
C CYS A 187 0.97 0.29 17.92
N SER A 188 0.59 1.54 18.20
CA SER A 188 1.20 2.35 19.27
C SER A 188 0.82 1.86 20.67
N GLN A 189 -0.35 1.25 20.84
CA GLN A 189 -0.80 0.68 22.11
C GLN A 189 -0.26 -0.75 22.34
N ALA A 190 -0.32 -1.61 21.32
CA ALA A 190 0.04 -3.02 21.44
C ALA A 190 1.53 -3.31 21.22
N GLY A 191 2.27 -2.37 20.61
CA GLY A 191 3.62 -2.57 20.11
C GLY A 191 3.67 -3.37 18.80
N VAL A 192 4.78 -3.22 18.09
CA VAL A 192 5.03 -3.93 16.83
C VAL A 192 6.53 -4.13 16.60
N LEU A 193 6.94 -5.33 16.19
CA LEU A 193 8.30 -5.61 15.77
C LEU A 193 8.55 -4.99 14.39
N GLY A 194 9.42 -4.00 14.29
CA GLY A 194 9.61 -3.21 13.05
C GLY A 194 9.94 -4.03 11.80
N ALA A 195 10.65 -5.15 11.95
CA ALA A 195 10.98 -6.05 10.84
C ALA A 195 9.73 -6.60 10.11
N ILE A 196 8.61 -6.76 10.81
CA ILE A 196 7.34 -7.24 10.26
C ILE A 196 6.72 -6.24 9.30
N ALA A 197 6.87 -4.94 9.61
CA ALA A 197 6.44 -3.86 8.73
C ALA A 197 7.22 -3.90 7.41
N GLY A 198 8.54 -4.14 7.51
CA GLY A 198 9.42 -4.46 6.39
C GLY A 198 8.92 -5.64 5.57
N MET A 199 8.72 -6.80 6.20
CA MET A 199 8.27 -8.03 5.53
C MET A 199 6.92 -7.84 4.81
N LEU A 200 5.95 -7.20 5.44
CA LEU A 200 4.64 -7.03 4.84
C LEU A 200 4.66 -6.00 3.70
N GLY A 201 5.33 -4.86 3.89
CA GLY A 201 5.41 -3.83 2.85
C GLY A 201 6.18 -4.30 1.60
N THR A 202 7.20 -5.14 1.75
CA THR A 202 7.87 -5.77 0.59
C THR A 202 6.97 -6.79 -0.12
N ILE A 203 6.12 -7.52 0.61
CA ILE A 203 5.10 -8.36 -0.01
C ILE A 203 4.13 -7.49 -0.83
N GLN A 204 3.66 -6.36 -0.29
CA GLN A 204 2.76 -5.45 -1.04
C GLN A 204 3.43 -4.88 -2.30
N ALA A 205 4.71 -4.51 -2.24
CA ALA A 205 5.46 -4.08 -3.42
C ALA A 205 5.60 -5.21 -4.46
N ALA A 206 5.84 -6.44 -4.02
CA ALA A 206 5.89 -7.60 -4.91
C ALA A 206 4.54 -7.88 -5.58
N GLU A 207 3.42 -7.68 -4.87
CA GLU A 207 2.07 -7.77 -5.45
C GLU A 207 1.84 -6.70 -6.52
N ALA A 208 2.25 -5.45 -6.28
CA ALA A 208 2.15 -4.38 -7.26
C ALA A 208 2.98 -4.69 -8.52
N LEU A 209 4.24 -5.12 -8.36
CA LEU A 209 5.11 -5.48 -9.49
C LEU A 209 4.56 -6.67 -10.29
N LYS A 210 4.09 -7.73 -9.61
CA LYS A 210 3.46 -8.87 -10.28
C LYS A 210 2.20 -8.45 -11.05
N HIS A 211 1.41 -7.54 -10.49
CA HIS A 211 0.23 -7.01 -11.17
C HIS A 211 0.60 -6.27 -12.45
N ILE A 212 1.56 -5.34 -12.37
CA ILE A 212 2.07 -4.55 -13.52
C ILE A 212 2.64 -5.45 -14.61
N LEU A 213 3.41 -6.47 -14.21
CA LEU A 213 4.04 -7.41 -15.12
C LEU A 213 3.06 -8.45 -15.70
N GLY A 214 1.91 -8.67 -15.05
CA GLY A 214 0.97 -9.71 -15.42
C GLY A 214 1.49 -11.13 -15.16
N ILE A 215 2.33 -11.32 -14.13
CA ILE A 215 3.02 -12.59 -13.86
C ILE A 215 2.66 -13.19 -12.50
N GLY A 216 2.90 -14.49 -12.37
CA GLY A 216 2.70 -15.23 -11.13
C GLY A 216 1.24 -15.27 -10.68
N GLN A 217 1.04 -15.48 -9.38
CA GLN A 217 -0.28 -15.47 -8.75
C GLN A 217 -0.33 -14.36 -7.71
N LEU A 218 -1.28 -13.45 -7.86
CA LEU A 218 -1.58 -12.43 -6.86
C LEU A 218 -2.27 -13.08 -5.65
N LEU A 219 -2.25 -12.37 -4.52
CA LEU A 219 -2.99 -12.71 -3.30
C LEU A 219 -4.49 -12.38 -3.42
N THR A 220 -5.07 -12.58 -4.59
CA THR A 220 -6.51 -12.52 -4.82
C THR A 220 -7.18 -13.74 -4.23
N ASP A 221 -8.36 -13.57 -3.64
CA ASP A 221 -9.14 -14.65 -3.02
C ASP A 221 -8.34 -15.47 -1.99
N SER A 222 -7.35 -14.84 -1.36
CA SER A 222 -6.49 -15.44 -0.34
C SER A 222 -6.00 -14.37 0.63
N LEU A 223 -6.25 -14.56 1.93
CA LEU A 223 -5.60 -13.78 2.98
C LEU A 223 -4.27 -14.46 3.33
N LEU A 224 -3.15 -13.84 2.96
CA LEU A 224 -1.85 -14.25 3.48
C LEU A 224 -1.75 -13.76 4.92
N THR A 225 -1.50 -14.67 5.85
CA THR A 225 -1.19 -14.36 7.24
C THR A 225 0.17 -14.93 7.60
N PHE A 226 0.89 -14.24 8.48
CA PHE A 226 2.10 -14.80 9.06
C PHE A 226 2.29 -14.37 10.51
N ASN A 227 3.01 -15.20 11.26
CA ASN A 227 3.49 -14.89 12.61
C ASN A 227 5.02 -14.95 12.60
N ALA A 228 5.68 -13.83 12.84
CA ALA A 228 7.14 -13.72 12.78
C ALA A 228 7.86 -14.30 14.01
N ALA A 229 7.17 -14.50 15.13
CA ALA A 229 7.76 -15.15 16.30
C ALA A 229 8.01 -16.65 16.03
N ALA A 230 7.07 -17.31 15.33
CA ALA A 230 7.19 -18.70 14.91
C ALA A 230 7.68 -18.87 13.45
N MET A 231 7.77 -17.77 12.68
CA MET A 231 8.06 -17.73 11.24
C MET A 231 7.13 -18.63 10.39
N ASN A 232 5.85 -18.66 10.76
CA ASN A 232 4.83 -19.44 10.04
C ASN A 232 4.04 -18.56 9.07
N PHE A 233 3.88 -19.01 7.83
CA PHE A 233 3.05 -18.38 6.80
C PHE A 233 1.87 -19.27 6.43
N ARG A 234 0.68 -18.68 6.28
CA ARG A 234 -0.54 -19.39 5.90
C ARG A 234 -1.29 -18.58 4.85
N LYS A 235 -1.81 -19.25 3.83
CA LYS A 235 -2.79 -18.68 2.90
C LYS A 235 -4.16 -19.21 3.28
N ILE A 236 -5.06 -18.30 3.69
CA ILE A 236 -6.44 -18.63 4.03
C ILE A 236 -7.29 -18.31 2.80
N PRO A 237 -7.93 -19.30 2.15
CA PRO A 237 -8.79 -19.05 1.00
C PRO A 237 -9.95 -18.13 1.36
N LEU A 238 -10.27 -17.22 0.46
CA LEU A 238 -11.40 -16.30 0.55
C LEU A 238 -12.31 -16.50 -0.66
N GLN A 239 -13.54 -16.01 -0.53
CA GLN A 239 -14.49 -15.99 -1.63
C GLN A 239 -15.17 -14.63 -1.70
N ARG A 240 -15.33 -14.10 -2.91
CA ARG A 240 -16.17 -12.94 -3.15
C ARG A 240 -17.60 -13.25 -2.73
N GLN A 241 -18.19 -12.36 -1.93
CA GLN A 241 -19.53 -12.55 -1.38
C GLN A 241 -20.56 -11.87 -2.28
N ALA A 242 -21.62 -12.59 -2.68
CA ALA A 242 -22.69 -12.04 -3.51
C ALA A 242 -23.47 -10.93 -2.79
N ASP A 243 -23.53 -10.99 -1.46
CA ASP A 243 -24.16 -10.01 -0.57
C ASP A 243 -23.18 -8.94 -0.05
N CYS A 244 -21.97 -8.85 -0.61
CA CYS A 244 -20.99 -7.84 -0.18
C CYS A 244 -21.59 -6.43 -0.36
N PRO A 245 -21.60 -5.57 0.67
CA PRO A 245 -22.26 -4.27 0.60
C PRO A 245 -21.64 -3.30 -0.41
N VAL A 246 -20.39 -3.56 -0.85
CA VAL A 246 -19.68 -2.74 -1.86
C VAL A 246 -19.49 -3.47 -3.20
N CYS A 247 -18.97 -4.70 -3.21
CA CYS A 247 -18.69 -5.43 -4.47
C CYS A 247 -19.71 -6.53 -4.82
N GLY A 248 -20.82 -6.65 -4.08
CA GLY A 248 -21.85 -7.67 -4.30
C GLY A 248 -22.73 -7.38 -5.52
N SER A 249 -23.72 -8.24 -5.76
CA SER A 249 -24.65 -8.09 -6.88
C SER A 249 -25.65 -6.94 -6.70
N ASN A 250 -25.92 -6.54 -5.45
CA ASN A 250 -26.78 -5.41 -5.10
C ASN A 250 -26.10 -4.59 -3.98
N PRO A 251 -25.13 -3.73 -4.32
CA PRO A 251 -24.36 -2.97 -3.33
C PRO A 251 -25.25 -1.99 -2.57
N THR A 252 -25.09 -1.94 -1.25
CA THR A 252 -25.81 -1.02 -0.35
C THR A 252 -24.96 0.20 0.03
N ILE A 253 -23.63 0.12 -0.15
CA ILE A 253 -22.71 1.24 0.01
C ILE A 253 -22.42 1.77 -1.38
N THR A 254 -23.05 2.89 -1.73
CA THR A 254 -22.94 3.56 -3.04
C THR A 254 -22.18 4.88 -2.98
N GLU A 255 -21.90 5.37 -1.77
CA GLU A 255 -21.15 6.59 -1.50
C GLU A 255 -20.04 6.30 -0.49
N LEU A 256 -18.98 7.10 -0.56
CA LEU A 256 -17.88 7.03 0.40
C LEU A 256 -18.26 7.78 1.66
N VAL A 257 -17.86 7.25 2.81
CA VAL A 257 -18.11 7.85 4.11
C VAL A 257 -16.84 7.80 4.94
N ASP A 258 -16.60 8.87 5.69
CA ASP A 258 -15.55 8.90 6.69
C ASP A 258 -16.06 8.23 7.96
N TYR A 259 -15.55 7.03 8.25
CA TYR A 259 -15.83 6.36 9.51
C TYR A 259 -15.13 7.10 10.65
N ALA A 260 -15.79 7.22 11.81
CA ALA A 260 -15.27 7.95 12.95
C ALA A 260 -13.82 7.54 13.28
N GLN A 261 -12.90 8.47 13.06
CA GLN A 261 -11.53 8.39 13.54
C GLN A 261 -11.43 9.10 14.88
N ALA A 262 -10.55 8.63 15.77
CA ALA A 262 -10.23 9.33 17.00
C ALA A 262 -9.54 10.71 16.79
N ALA A 263 -9.31 11.13 15.54
CA ALA A 263 -8.70 12.43 15.24
C ALA A 263 -9.13 12.97 13.86
N CYS A 264 -10.42 13.27 13.70
CA CYS A 264 -10.87 14.24 12.70
C CYS A 264 -11.29 15.53 13.40
N ALA A 265 -10.42 16.05 14.26
CA ALA A 265 -10.50 17.44 14.71
C ALA A 265 -9.57 18.24 13.80
N MET A 266 -10.15 18.82 12.74
CA MET A 266 -9.51 19.87 11.97
C MET A 266 -9.04 20.95 12.95
N LYS A 267 -7.73 21.01 13.23
CA LYS A 267 -7.16 22.20 13.85
C LYS A 267 -7.07 23.24 12.74
N HIS A 268 -8.01 24.19 12.78
CA HIS A 268 -7.91 25.47 12.09
C HIS A 268 -6.60 26.17 12.42
#